data_AF-A0A497BYT0-F1
#
_entry.id   AF-A0A497BYT0-F1
#
_cell.length_a   1.000
_cell.length_b   1.000
_cell.length_c   1.000
_cell.angle_alpha   90.00
_cell.angle_beta   90.00
_cell.angle_gamma   90.00
#
_symmetry.space_group_name_H-M   'P 1'
#
loop_
_entity.id
_entity.type
_entity.pdbx_description
1 polymer ?
#
loop_
_entity_poly.entity_id
_entity_poly.type
_entity_poly.pdbx_seq_one_letter_code
_entity_poly.pdbx_strand_id
1 'polypeptide(L)'
;MALRATNAITSDAYISIKRTASQLKINVDAWIPELASNGADYGFIQGIYLNLVNADNAIDEKKTTPGLATYANEQEDDPGYDFQAETQTTLAAITDAFTWVDTHIPITGRTLKQISDWDGASTIVADTFTPAQTSGLQALLQTVTDSIV
;
A
#
# COMPACT_ATOMS: atom_id res chain seq x y z
N MET A 1 2.29 -41.39 -2.49
CA MET A 1 2.23 -40.02 -1.95
C MET A 1 0.80 -39.53 -2.05
N ALA A 2 0.25 -38.93 -0.99
CA ALA A 2 -1.06 -38.30 -1.04
C ALA A 2 -0.96 -36.94 -1.75
N LEU A 3 -1.90 -36.64 -2.64
CA LEU A 3 -2.02 -35.33 -3.27
C LEU A 3 -2.32 -34.29 -2.18
N ARG A 4 -1.40 -33.32 -1.99
CA ARG A 4 -1.69 -32.16 -1.15
C ARG A 4 -2.56 -31.19 -1.96
N ALA A 5 -3.87 -31.37 -1.88
CA ALA A 5 -4.82 -30.37 -2.34
C ALA A 5 -4.80 -29.20 -1.34
N THR A 6 -3.92 -28.22 -1.57
CA THR A 6 -3.92 -26.95 -0.85
C THR A 6 -4.87 -25.99 -1.57
N ASN A 7 -5.66 -25.23 -0.81
CA ASN A 7 -6.53 -24.18 -1.35
C ASN A 7 -5.72 -22.95 -1.81
N ALA A 8 -4.43 -22.86 -1.45
CA ALA A 8 -3.54 -21.82 -1.92
C ALA A 8 -2.89 -22.25 -3.23
N ILE A 9 -3.32 -21.63 -4.33
CA ILE A 9 -2.77 -21.82 -5.67
C ILE A 9 -1.67 -20.78 -5.88
N THR A 10 -0.44 -21.23 -6.08
CA THR A 10 0.73 -20.35 -6.17
C THR A 10 0.64 -19.35 -7.32
N SER A 11 0.10 -19.76 -8.47
CA SER A 11 -0.14 -18.86 -9.60
C SER A 11 -1.12 -17.74 -9.26
N ASP A 12 -2.19 -18.05 -8.51
CA ASP A 12 -3.19 -17.06 -8.13
C ASP A 12 -2.61 -16.06 -7.15
N ALA A 13 -1.80 -16.51 -6.19
CA ALA A 13 -1.10 -15.63 -5.25
C ALA A 13 -0.14 -14.68 -5.99
N TYR A 14 0.68 -15.21 -6.90
CA TYR A 14 1.61 -14.43 -7.71
C TYR A 14 0.90 -13.36 -8.56
N ILE A 15 -0.13 -13.78 -9.32
CA ILE A 15 -0.92 -12.85 -10.16
C ILE A 15 -1.62 -11.80 -9.30
N SER A 16 -2.15 -12.19 -8.14
CA SER A 16 -2.82 -11.27 -7.23
C SER A 16 -1.86 -10.20 -6.71
N ILE A 17 -0.66 -10.57 -6.28
CA ILE A 17 0.35 -9.61 -5.79
C ILE A 17 0.72 -8.62 -6.91
N LYS A 18 1.07 -9.12 -8.11
CA LYS A 18 1.43 -8.24 -9.23
C LYS A 18 0.29 -7.30 -9.62
N ARG A 19 -0.96 -7.79 -9.64
CA ARG A 19 -2.13 -6.95 -9.96
C ARG A 19 -2.34 -5.87 -8.92
N THR A 20 -2.29 -6.21 -7.63
CA THR A 20 -2.42 -5.25 -6.54
C THR A 20 -1.32 -4.19 -6.60
N ALA A 21 -0.06 -4.60 -6.76
CA ALA A 21 1.06 -3.68 -6.89
C ALA A 21 0.92 -2.76 -8.12
N SER A 22 0.57 -3.32 -9.28
CA SER A 22 0.36 -2.55 -10.51
C SER A 22 -0.77 -1.52 -10.37
N GLN A 23 -1.90 -1.92 -9.78
CA GLN A 23 -3.02 -1.02 -9.55
C GLN A 23 -2.66 0.08 -8.53
N LEU A 24 -1.91 -0.28 -7.48
CA LEU A 24 -1.42 0.69 -6.52
C LEU A 24 -0.51 1.72 -7.20
N LYS A 25 0.45 1.27 -8.01
CA LYS A 25 1.34 2.16 -8.77
C LYS A 25 0.56 3.15 -9.63
N ILE A 26 -0.42 2.67 -10.40
CA ILE A 26 -1.30 3.54 -11.22
C ILE A 26 -2.00 4.60 -10.37
N ASN A 27 -2.52 4.21 -9.20
CA ASN A 27 -3.20 5.14 -8.31
C ASN A 27 -2.22 6.18 -7.74
N VAL A 28 -1.05 5.73 -7.28
CA VAL A 28 -0.01 6.58 -6.69
C VAL A 28 0.53 7.59 -7.71
N ASP A 29 0.81 7.15 -8.93
CA ASP A 29 1.26 8.01 -10.03
C ASP A 29 0.23 9.11 -10.36
N ALA A 30 -1.07 8.86 -10.12
CA ALA A 30 -2.11 9.87 -10.25
C ALA A 30 -2.22 10.80 -9.04
N TRP A 31 -1.95 10.32 -7.82
CA TRP A 31 -2.07 11.13 -6.59
C TRP A 31 -0.93 12.12 -6.40
N ILE A 32 0.31 11.73 -6.73
CA ILE A 32 1.49 12.60 -6.58
C ILE A 32 1.30 13.98 -7.25
N PRO A 33 0.93 14.08 -8.55
CA PRO A 33 0.75 15.38 -9.19
C PRO A 33 -0.45 16.17 -8.63
N GLU A 34 -1.50 15.49 -8.16
CA GLU A 34 -2.65 16.13 -7.52
C GLU A 34 -2.24 16.82 -6.21
N LEU A 35 -1.53 16.08 -5.34
CA LEU A 35 -0.99 16.59 -4.07
C LEU A 35 -0.03 17.77 -4.30
N ALA A 36 0.79 17.70 -5.34
CA ALA A 36 1.77 18.73 -5.66
C ALA A 36 1.13 20.02 -6.19
N SER A 37 0.03 19.92 -6.94
CA SER A 37 -0.57 21.04 -7.66
C SER A 37 -1.72 21.71 -6.90
N ASN A 38 -2.62 20.90 -6.33
CA ASN A 38 -3.91 21.36 -5.81
C ASN A 38 -4.01 21.26 -4.28
N GLY A 39 -3.11 20.50 -3.65
CA GLY A 39 -3.28 20.09 -2.26
C GLY A 39 -4.26 18.92 -2.16
N ALA A 40 -4.89 18.74 -1.00
CA ALA A 40 -5.87 17.68 -0.79
C ALA A 40 -6.88 18.06 0.28
N ASP A 41 -8.10 17.56 0.16
CA ASP A 41 -9.02 17.52 1.28
C ASP A 41 -8.81 16.25 2.14
N TYR A 42 -9.48 16.20 3.29
CA TYR A 42 -9.42 15.03 4.17
C TYR A 42 -9.91 13.76 3.49
N GLY A 43 -10.97 13.83 2.68
CA GLY A 43 -11.53 12.67 2.00
C GLY A 43 -10.54 12.05 1.01
N PHE A 44 -9.78 12.88 0.30
CA PHE A 44 -8.72 12.45 -0.59
C PHE A 44 -7.58 11.76 0.16
N ILE A 45 -7.09 12.36 1.26
CA ILE A 45 -6.04 11.75 2.09
C ILE A 45 -6.52 10.43 2.72
N GLN A 46 -7.77 10.37 3.17
CA GLN A 46 -8.38 9.14 3.66
C GLN A 46 -8.48 8.08 2.56
N GLY A 47 -8.81 8.48 1.33
CA GLY A 47 -8.81 7.61 0.16
C GLY A 47 -7.43 7.00 -0.09
N ILE A 48 -6.37 7.81 -0.08
CA ILE A 48 -4.97 7.34 -0.19
C ILE A 48 -4.67 6.31 0.91
N TYR A 49 -4.96 6.66 2.17
CA TYR A 49 -4.71 5.80 3.33
C TYR A 49 -5.36 4.43 3.18
N LEU A 50 -6.66 4.38 2.89
CA LEU A 50 -7.40 3.13 2.77
C LEU A 50 -6.88 2.28 1.61
N ASN A 51 -6.51 2.89 0.49
CA ASN A 51 -5.92 2.15 -0.63
C ASN A 51 -4.54 1.56 -0.27
N LEU A 52 -3.69 2.31 0.44
CA LEU A 52 -2.39 1.81 0.90
C LEU A 52 -2.56 0.64 1.87
N VAL A 53 -3.42 0.78 2.89
CA VAL A 53 -3.68 -0.29 3.87
C VAL A 53 -4.27 -1.53 3.21
N ASN A 54 -5.21 -1.36 2.28
CA ASN A 54 -5.80 -2.49 1.55
C ASN A 54 -4.77 -3.21 0.67
N ALA A 55 -3.88 -2.46 0.02
CA ALA A 55 -2.81 -3.04 -0.79
C ALA A 55 -1.77 -3.77 0.07
N ASP A 56 -1.35 -3.17 1.19
CA ASP A 56 -0.43 -3.76 2.16
C ASP A 56 -0.95 -5.12 2.65
N ASN A 57 -2.18 -5.14 3.18
CA ASN A 57 -2.83 -6.35 3.66
C ASN A 57 -2.95 -7.43 2.57
N ALA A 58 -3.35 -7.04 1.36
CA ALA A 58 -3.51 -7.98 0.25
C ALA A 58 -2.17 -8.60 -0.19
N ILE A 59 -1.08 -7.84 -0.18
CA ILE A 59 0.25 -8.34 -0.51
C ILE A 59 0.79 -9.20 0.64
N ASP A 60 0.68 -8.74 1.89
CA ASP A 60 1.17 -9.44 3.08
C ASP A 60 0.50 -10.81 3.27
N GLU A 61 -0.81 -10.89 3.05
CA GLU A 61 -1.55 -12.17 3.13
C GLU A 61 -1.00 -13.19 2.11
N LYS A 62 -0.75 -12.75 0.87
CA LYS A 62 -0.40 -13.66 -0.23
C LYS A 62 1.09 -14.01 -0.28
N LYS A 63 2.00 -13.14 0.19
CA LYS A 63 3.45 -13.37 0.11
C LYS A 63 3.91 -14.63 0.84
N THR A 64 3.13 -15.09 1.82
CA THR A 64 3.42 -16.26 2.64
C THR A 64 3.01 -17.59 1.96
N THR A 65 2.49 -17.55 0.74
CA THR A 65 2.05 -18.74 0.00
C THR A 65 3.22 -19.70 -0.25
N PRO A 66 3.13 -20.98 0.18
CA PRO A 66 4.19 -21.95 -0.04
C PRO A 66 4.54 -22.14 -1.52
N GLY A 67 5.84 -22.18 -1.83
CA GLY A 67 6.34 -22.36 -3.20
C GLY A 67 6.28 -21.11 -4.08
N LEU A 68 5.80 -19.97 -3.56
CA LEU A 68 5.64 -18.73 -4.32
C LEU A 68 6.94 -18.17 -4.87
N ALA A 69 8.01 -18.15 -4.08
CA ALA A 69 9.31 -17.67 -4.54
C ALA A 69 9.86 -18.53 -5.70
N THR A 70 9.77 -19.86 -5.59
CA THR A 70 10.19 -20.76 -6.68
C THR A 70 9.37 -20.53 -7.93
N TYR A 71 8.05 -20.45 -7.80
CA TYR A 71 7.16 -20.17 -8.92
C TYR A 71 7.46 -18.83 -9.57
N ALA A 72 7.72 -17.79 -8.77
CA ALA A 72 8.04 -16.46 -9.27
C ALA A 72 9.33 -16.47 -10.11
N ASN A 73 10.39 -17.15 -9.63
CA ASN A 73 11.64 -17.29 -10.39
C ASN A 73 11.44 -18.05 -11.71
N GLU A 74 10.54 -19.05 -11.72
CA GLU A 74 10.16 -19.76 -12.95
C GLU A 74 9.37 -18.86 -13.94
N GLN A 75 8.54 -17.93 -13.44
CA GLN A 75 7.77 -17.02 -14.29
C GLN A 75 8.62 -15.88 -14.87
N GLU A 76 9.58 -15.36 -14.11
CA GLU A 76 10.46 -14.27 -14.58
C GLU A 76 11.63 -14.77 -15.43
N ASP A 77 11.84 -16.09 -15.53
CA ASP A 77 13.00 -16.72 -16.18
C ASP A 77 14.35 -16.18 -15.65
N ASP A 78 14.37 -15.78 -14.37
CA ASP A 78 15.53 -15.19 -13.69
C ASP A 78 15.82 -15.93 -12.38
N PRO A 79 16.86 -16.78 -12.34
CA PRO A 79 17.29 -17.46 -11.11
C PRO A 79 17.81 -16.52 -10.03
N GLY A 80 18.23 -15.31 -10.38
CA GLY A 80 18.69 -14.26 -9.48
C GLY A 80 17.55 -13.40 -8.90
N TYR A 81 16.32 -13.59 -9.39
CA TYR A 81 15.15 -12.90 -8.89
C TYR A 81 14.88 -13.24 -7.42
N ASP A 82 14.82 -12.22 -6.57
CA ASP A 82 14.48 -12.35 -5.15
C ASP A 82 13.10 -11.76 -4.89
N PHE A 83 12.07 -12.54 -5.22
CA PHE A 83 10.68 -12.18 -5.00
C PHE A 83 10.38 -11.77 -3.55
N GLN A 84 11.04 -12.38 -2.56
CA GLN A 84 10.81 -12.07 -1.16
C GLN A 84 11.39 -10.69 -0.81
N ALA A 85 12.60 -10.38 -1.27
CA ALA A 85 13.21 -9.07 -1.05
C ALA A 85 12.43 -7.94 -1.73
N GLU A 86 11.96 -8.14 -2.96
CA GLU A 86 11.14 -7.14 -3.66
C GLU A 86 9.80 -6.90 -2.97
N THR A 87 9.10 -7.97 -2.60
CA THR A 87 7.83 -7.86 -1.88
C THR A 87 8.01 -7.16 -0.53
N GLN A 88 9.10 -7.46 0.19
CA GLN A 88 9.41 -6.81 1.46
C GLN A 88 9.76 -5.33 1.29
N THR A 89 10.46 -4.96 0.21
CA THR A 89 10.76 -3.57 -0.13
C THR A 89 9.49 -2.80 -0.42
N THR A 90 8.57 -3.39 -1.20
CA THR A 90 7.28 -2.80 -1.53
C THR A 90 6.43 -2.58 -0.29
N LEU A 91 6.29 -3.59 0.58
CA LEU A 91 5.51 -3.46 1.82
C LEU A 91 6.09 -2.40 2.76
N ALA A 92 7.41 -2.32 2.89
CA ALA A 92 8.05 -1.28 3.70
C ALA A 92 7.70 0.12 3.20
N ALA A 93 7.76 0.36 1.88
CA ALA A 93 7.39 1.64 1.30
C ALA A 93 5.91 2.00 1.52
N ILE A 94 4.99 1.03 1.38
CA ILE A 94 3.56 1.23 1.63
C ILE A 94 3.31 1.56 3.10
N THR A 95 3.94 0.81 4.01
CA THR A 95 3.85 1.00 5.45
C THR A 95 4.33 2.37 5.88
N ASP A 96 5.47 2.82 5.37
CA ASP A 96 5.98 4.16 5.67
C ASP A 96 5.00 5.25 5.21
N ALA A 97 4.40 5.09 4.02
CA ALA A 97 3.44 6.04 3.47
C ALA A 97 2.16 6.16 4.33
N PHE A 98 1.51 5.05 4.70
CA PHE A 98 0.30 5.16 5.54
C PHE A 98 0.63 5.57 6.98
N THR A 99 1.81 5.21 7.50
CA THR A 99 2.28 5.63 8.84
C THR A 99 2.51 7.14 8.88
N TRP A 100 3.01 7.73 7.79
CA TRP A 100 3.12 9.18 7.68
C TRP A 100 1.76 9.86 7.82
N VAL A 101 0.73 9.33 7.16
CA VAL A 101 -0.64 9.86 7.23
C VAL A 101 -1.16 9.79 8.67
N ASP A 102 -0.99 8.66 9.36
CA ASP A 102 -1.39 8.50 10.76
C ASP A 102 -0.69 9.48 11.72
N THR A 103 0.55 9.85 11.40
CA THR A 103 1.39 10.71 12.25
C THR A 103 1.20 12.21 11.97
N HIS A 104 0.88 12.60 10.74
CA HIS A 104 0.88 14.01 10.31
C HIS A 104 -0.50 14.62 10.10
N ILE A 105 -1.56 13.82 9.96
CA ILE A 105 -2.92 14.36 9.85
C ILE A 105 -3.48 14.71 11.24
N PRO A 106 -3.78 16.00 11.53
CA PRO A 106 -4.20 16.43 12.85
C PRO A 106 -5.66 16.07 13.13
N ILE A 107 -5.85 15.14 14.06
CA ILE A 107 -7.15 14.70 14.55
C ILE A 107 -7.12 14.70 16.08
N THR A 108 -8.13 15.27 16.71
CA THR A 108 -8.25 15.25 18.18
C THR A 108 -8.59 13.80 18.61
N GLY A 109 -7.66 13.13 19.29
CA GLY A 109 -7.86 11.76 19.79
C GLY A 109 -7.56 10.58 18.84
N ARG A 110 -7.00 10.81 17.63
CA ARG A 110 -6.40 9.91 16.57
C ARG A 110 -6.91 8.43 16.42
N THR A 111 -7.15 7.80 15.24
CA THR A 111 -6.61 7.83 13.86
C THR A 111 -7.66 7.40 12.81
N LEU A 112 -7.53 7.88 11.55
CA LEU A 112 -8.29 7.65 10.28
C LEU A 112 -9.08 6.31 10.06
N LYS A 113 -9.90 5.83 10.99
CA LYS A 113 -10.90 4.76 10.78
C LYS A 113 -12.23 5.38 10.34
N GLN A 114 -13.20 4.58 9.88
CA GLN A 114 -14.58 5.09 9.70
C GLN A 114 -15.02 5.77 10.99
N ILE A 115 -15.70 6.92 10.92
CA ILE A 115 -16.13 7.71 12.10
C ILE A 115 -16.83 6.85 13.18
N SER A 116 -17.49 5.75 12.79
CA SER A 116 -18.19 4.80 13.67
C SER A 116 -17.30 3.79 14.41
N ASP A 117 -16.07 3.55 13.95
CA ASP A 117 -15.12 2.58 14.54
C ASP A 117 -14.21 3.23 15.60
N TRP A 118 -14.57 4.44 16.03
CA TRP A 118 -13.90 5.17 17.08
C TRP A 118 -14.80 5.15 18.29
N ASP A 119 -14.25 4.73 19.44
CA ASP A 119 -14.93 5.00 20.69
C ASP A 119 -15.15 6.52 20.80
N GLY A 120 -16.39 6.89 21.12
CA GLY A 120 -17.00 8.11 20.60
C GLY A 120 -16.25 9.43 20.86
N ALA A 121 -16.49 10.37 19.92
CA ALA A 121 -16.25 11.82 20.01
C ALA A 121 -14.94 12.38 19.42
N SER A 122 -14.54 11.98 18.20
CA SER A 122 -13.46 12.66 17.46
C SER A 122 -13.99 13.67 16.43
N THR A 123 -13.49 14.91 16.46
CA THR A 123 -13.77 15.97 15.47
C THR A 123 -12.52 16.23 14.62
N ILE A 124 -12.68 16.30 13.28
CA ILE A 124 -11.62 16.66 12.33
C ILE A 124 -11.24 18.12 12.53
N VAL A 125 -9.95 18.40 12.72
CA VAL A 125 -9.45 19.76 13.04
C VAL A 125 -9.03 20.52 11.77
N ALA A 126 -8.60 19.80 10.73
CA ALA A 126 -8.26 20.35 9.42
C ALA A 126 -8.86 19.47 8.32
N ASP A 127 -9.60 20.10 7.41
CA ASP A 127 -10.31 19.43 6.31
C ASP A 127 -9.62 19.62 4.95
N THR A 128 -8.60 20.49 4.89
CA THR A 128 -7.79 20.75 3.68
C THR A 128 -6.30 20.89 4.03
N PHE A 129 -5.46 20.46 3.09
CA PHE A 129 -4.01 20.36 3.20
C PHE A 129 -3.35 20.98 1.98
N THR A 130 -2.42 21.91 2.21
CA THR A 130 -1.63 22.53 1.14
C THR A 130 -0.58 21.57 0.60
N PRO A 131 -0.08 21.78 -0.64
CA PRO A 131 1.04 20.99 -1.19
C PRO A 131 2.27 20.94 -0.27
N ALA A 132 2.56 22.03 0.44
CA ALA A 132 3.69 22.06 1.38
C ALA A 132 3.46 21.10 2.57
N GLN A 133 2.23 21.03 3.08
CA GLN A 133 1.88 20.13 4.19
C GLN A 133 1.91 18.66 3.79
N THR A 134 1.64 18.33 2.52
CA THR A 134 1.66 16.94 2.01
C THR A 134 2.97 16.54 1.33
N SER A 135 3.98 17.40 1.31
CA SER A 135 5.27 17.13 0.65
C SER A 135 5.98 15.87 1.16
N GLY A 136 5.89 15.57 2.46
CA GLY A 136 6.41 14.33 3.04
C GLY A 136 5.71 13.08 2.51
N LEU A 137 4.37 13.13 2.39
CA LEU A 137 3.60 12.05 1.78
C LEU A 137 3.96 11.85 0.31
N GLN A 138 4.12 12.94 -0.46
CA GLN A 138 4.51 12.86 -1.87
C GLN A 138 5.83 12.11 -2.06
N ALA A 139 6.83 12.39 -1.23
CA ALA A 139 8.12 11.70 -1.28
C ALA A 139 7.99 10.19 -0.97
N LEU A 140 7.18 9.82 0.02
CA LEU A 140 6.94 8.42 0.38
C LEU A 140 6.13 7.67 -0.69
N LEU A 141 5.15 8.33 -1.28
CA LEU A 141 4.41 7.81 -2.42
C LEU A 141 5.33 7.58 -3.64
N GLN A 142 6.29 8.46 -3.89
CA GLN A 142 7.30 8.22 -4.92
C GLN A 142 8.12 6.95 -4.62
N THR A 143 8.54 6.74 -3.36
CA THR A 143 9.21 5.50 -2.95
C THR A 143 8.36 4.26 -3.21
N VAL A 144 7.02 4.34 -3.02
CA VAL A 144 6.11 3.24 -3.37
C VAL A 144 6.17 2.96 -4.88
N THR A 145 6.04 3.99 -5.72
CA THR A 145 6.16 3.84 -7.18
C THR A 145 7.50 3.23 -7.58
N ASP A 146 8.61 3.68 -6.98
CA ASP A 146 9.97 3.22 -7.30
C ASP A 146 10.23 1.78 -6.85
N SER A 147 9.51 1.30 -5.82
CA SER A 147 9.59 -0.08 -5.36
C SER A 147 8.85 -1.10 -6.26
N ILE A 148 8.02 -0.62 -7.19
CA ILE A 148 7.20 -1.45 -8.08
C ILE A 148 7.72 -1.29 -9.52
N VAL A 149 8.42 -2.33 -10.00
CA VAL A 149 9.10 -2.38 -11.32
C VAL A 149 8.32 -3.23 -12.32
#